data_AF-D3UXF6-F1
#
_entry.id   AF-D3UXF6-F1
#
_cell.length_a   1.000
_cell.length_b   1.000
_cell.length_c   1.000
_cell.angle_alpha   90.00
_cell.angle_beta   90.00
_cell.angle_gamma   90.00
#
_symmetry.space_group_name_H-M   'P 1'
#
loop_
_entity.id
_entity.type
_entity.pdbx_description
1 polymer ?
#
loop_
_entity_poly.entity_id
_entity_poly.type
_entity_poly.pdbx_seq_one_letter_code
_entity_poly.pdbx_strand_id
1 'polypeptide(L)'
;MGAGDMTFDNFNEAISYARRRRRDERKHFAVRQRSNHLYVTRLTDCKRPTWSTLDDLRFERYGVKPHPLVKLELSDTPLIIGLLASGLSQRSVANKFDVTRGAIRRLVNRVKQQHTVLPEVR
;
A
#
# COMPACT_ATOMS: atom_id res chain seq x y z
N MET A 1 20.16 -5.30 -21.24
CA MET A 1 19.31 -4.32 -21.96
C MET A 1 18.21 -3.89 -21.01
N GLY A 2 18.31 -2.67 -20.47
CA GLY A 2 17.33 -2.15 -19.52
C GLY A 2 16.01 -1.88 -20.24
N ALA A 3 14.92 -2.51 -19.78
CA ALA A 3 13.59 -2.12 -20.22
C ALA A 3 13.42 -0.64 -19.85
N GLY A 4 13.26 0.23 -20.85
CA GLY A 4 12.97 1.64 -20.62
C GLY A 4 11.71 1.71 -19.77
N ASP A 5 11.83 2.23 -18.56
CA ASP A 5 10.66 2.48 -17.72
C ASP A 5 9.78 3.48 -18.47
N MET A 6 8.60 3.04 -18.90
CA MET A 6 7.65 3.93 -19.56
C MET A 6 7.15 4.93 -18.52
N THR A 7 7.38 6.21 -18.78
CA THR A 7 6.98 7.34 -17.95
C THR A 7 5.60 7.86 -18.35
N PHE A 8 4.79 8.23 -17.36
CA PHE A 8 3.47 8.79 -17.52
C PHE A 8 3.36 10.07 -16.69
N ASP A 9 2.58 11.03 -17.18
CA ASP A 9 2.25 12.26 -16.44
C ASP A 9 0.84 12.18 -15.79
N ASN A 10 0.05 11.15 -16.15
CA ASN A 10 -1.29 10.90 -15.63
C ASN A 10 -1.38 9.54 -14.91
N PHE A 11 -1.91 9.55 -13.69
CA PHE A 11 -2.06 8.36 -12.86
C PHE A 11 -3.01 7.31 -13.44
N ASN A 12 -4.10 7.73 -14.06
CA ASN A 12 -5.07 6.82 -14.67
C ASN A 12 -4.48 6.12 -15.90
N GLU A 13 -3.64 6.81 -16.66
CA GLU A 13 -2.92 6.22 -17.79
C GLU A 13 -1.89 5.20 -17.32
N ALA A 14 -1.11 5.54 -16.29
CA ALA A 14 -0.14 4.63 -15.69
C ALA A 14 -0.82 3.35 -15.13
N ILE A 15 -1.96 3.50 -14.46
CA ILE A 15 -2.77 2.36 -13.97
C ILE A 15 -3.28 1.53 -15.15
N SER A 16 -3.88 2.16 -16.15
CA SER A 16 -4.44 1.46 -17.31
C SER A 16 -3.37 0.68 -18.06
N TYR A 17 -2.18 1.26 -18.21
CA TYR A 17 -1.02 0.61 -18.78
C TYR A 17 -0.56 -0.59 -17.93
N ALA A 18 -0.45 -0.43 -16.61
CA ALA A 18 -0.08 -1.50 -15.69
C ALA A 18 -1.09 -2.66 -15.71
N ARG A 19 -2.40 -2.37 -15.77
CA ARG A 19 -3.47 -3.37 -15.90
C ARG A 19 -3.37 -4.14 -17.21
N ARG A 20 -3.16 -3.44 -18.32
CA ARG A 20 -2.95 -4.07 -19.63
C ARG A 20 -1.75 -5.02 -19.59
N ARG A 21 -0.60 -4.56 -19.07
CA ARG A 21 0.59 -5.43 -18.91
C ARG A 21 0.34 -6.62 -17.99
N ARG A 22 -0.42 -6.47 -16.90
CA ARG A 22 -0.82 -7.61 -16.05
C ARG A 22 -1.63 -8.63 -16.83
N ARG A 23 -2.59 -8.19 -17.64
CA ARG A 23 -3.41 -9.07 -18.48
C ARG A 23 -2.54 -9.83 -19.49
N ASP A 24 -1.65 -9.12 -20.17
CA ASP A 24 -0.85 -9.68 -21.26
C ASP A 24 0.29 -10.58 -20.75
N GLU A 25 1.03 -10.16 -19.72
CA GLU A 25 2.18 -10.90 -19.19
C GLU A 25 1.84 -11.85 -18.03
N ARG A 26 0.60 -11.82 -17.53
CA ARG A 26 0.16 -12.55 -16.33
C ARG A 26 1.06 -12.32 -15.10
N LYS A 27 1.64 -11.12 -14.98
CA LYS A 27 2.52 -10.69 -13.88
C LYS A 27 1.95 -9.47 -13.17
N HIS A 28 2.38 -9.21 -11.94
CA HIS A 28 2.00 -8.00 -11.22
C HIS A 28 2.91 -6.83 -11.56
N PHE A 29 2.31 -5.65 -11.67
CA PHE A 29 2.97 -4.40 -12.01
C PHE A 29 2.63 -3.33 -10.98
N ALA A 30 3.51 -2.35 -10.88
CA ALA A 30 3.47 -1.27 -9.91
C ALA A 30 3.63 0.06 -10.62
N VAL A 31 2.84 1.05 -10.22
CA VAL A 31 3.06 2.46 -10.49
C VAL A 31 3.89 3.02 -9.34
N ARG A 32 5.03 3.62 -9.66
CA ARG A 32 5.88 4.34 -8.72
C ARG A 32 5.92 5.81 -9.12
N GLN A 33 5.60 6.69 -8.20
CA GLN A 33 5.80 8.13 -8.41
C GLN A 33 7.21 8.55 -7.95
N ARG A 34 7.92 9.29 -8.78
CA ARG A 34 9.17 9.97 -8.42
C ARG A 34 9.11 11.40 -8.94
N SER A 35 9.17 12.35 -8.01
CA SER A 35 8.93 13.78 -8.29
C SER A 35 7.56 13.93 -8.98
N ASN A 36 7.54 14.37 -10.24
CA ASN A 36 6.32 14.58 -11.03
C ASN A 36 6.08 13.51 -12.10
N HIS A 37 6.90 12.46 -12.14
CA HIS A 37 6.76 11.39 -13.14
C HIS A 37 6.30 10.09 -12.50
N LEU A 38 5.47 9.36 -13.24
CA LEU A 38 4.95 8.06 -12.87
C LEU A 38 5.61 6.99 -13.73
N TYR A 39 6.13 5.96 -13.08
CA TYR A 39 6.86 4.87 -13.73
C TYR A 39 6.09 3.58 -13.52
N VAL A 40 5.92 2.78 -14.58
CA VAL A 40 5.33 1.44 -14.47
C VAL A 40 6.42 0.39 -14.55
N THR A 41 6.61 -0.36 -13.47
CA THR A 41 7.62 -1.42 -13.37
C THR A 41 6.99 -2.72 -12.87
N ARG A 42 7.70 -3.85 -12.97
CA ARG A 42 7.25 -5.11 -12.37
C ARG A 42 7.18 -4.94 -10.86
N LEU A 43 6.15 -5.51 -10.24
CA LEU A 43 5.95 -5.37 -8.80
C LEU A 43 7.12 -5.95 -8.01
N THR A 44 7.74 -7.03 -8.48
CA THR A 44 8.93 -7.66 -7.89
C THR A 44 10.11 -6.69 -7.77
N ASP A 45 10.17 -5.71 -8.67
CA ASP A 45 11.28 -4.78 -8.79
C ASP A 45 10.97 -3.44 -8.08
N CYS A 46 9.75 -3.30 -7.53
CA CYS A 46 9.27 -2.09 -6.89
C CYS A 46 9.17 -2.23 -5.36
N LYS A 47 10.11 -1.62 -4.63
CA LYS A 47 10.11 -1.64 -3.15
C LYS A 47 9.00 -0.79 -2.51
N ARG A 48 8.53 0.25 -3.19
CA ARG A 48 7.55 1.22 -2.66
C ARG A 48 6.64 1.73 -3.79
N PRO A 49 5.71 0.89 -4.26
CA PRO A 49 4.72 1.32 -5.23
C PRO A 49 3.78 2.37 -4.62
N THR A 50 3.45 3.40 -5.39
CA THR A 50 2.32 4.29 -5.11
C THR A 50 1.01 3.50 -5.29
N TRP A 51 0.95 2.67 -6.34
CA TRP A 51 -0.17 1.77 -6.62
C TRP A 51 0.33 0.50 -7.32
N SER A 52 -0.40 -0.60 -7.23
CA SER A 52 -0.07 -1.86 -7.90
C SER A 52 -1.29 -2.63 -8.37
N THR A 53 -1.11 -3.55 -9.31
CA THR A 53 -2.22 -4.39 -9.79
C THR A 53 -2.71 -5.40 -8.75
N LEU A 54 -2.06 -5.54 -7.59
CA LEU A 54 -2.60 -6.27 -6.44
C LEU A 54 -3.69 -5.49 -5.70
N ASP A 55 -3.68 -4.16 -5.82
CA ASP A 55 -4.68 -3.29 -5.21
C ASP A 55 -6.06 -3.53 -5.87
N ASP A 56 -6.10 -3.78 -7.19
CA ASP A 56 -7.33 -4.21 -7.91
C ASP A 56 -7.86 -5.55 -7.41
N LEU A 57 -6.97 -6.55 -7.27
CA LEU A 57 -7.34 -7.89 -6.79
C LEU A 57 -7.93 -7.86 -5.39
N ARG A 58 -7.49 -6.92 -4.56
CA ARG A 58 -8.01 -6.74 -3.20
C ARG A 58 -9.39 -6.13 -3.19
N PHE A 59 -9.65 -5.14 -4.05
CA PHE A 59 -11.01 -4.63 -4.23
C PHE A 59 -11.94 -5.75 -4.74
N GLU A 60 -11.52 -6.48 -5.77
CA GLU A 60 -12.29 -7.58 -6.36
C GLU A 60 -12.59 -8.71 -5.36
N ARG A 61 -11.63 -9.09 -4.51
CA ARG A 61 -11.78 -10.22 -3.59
C ARG A 61 -12.34 -9.87 -2.23
N TYR A 62 -12.10 -8.66 -1.74
CA TYR A 62 -12.36 -8.30 -0.34
C TYR A 62 -13.13 -6.99 -0.19
N GLY A 63 -13.52 -6.33 -1.29
CA GLY A 63 -14.23 -5.05 -1.25
C GLY A 63 -13.39 -3.87 -0.72
N VAL A 64 -12.09 -4.07 -0.50
CA VAL A 64 -11.20 -3.04 0.05
C VAL A 64 -10.79 -2.09 -1.08
N LYS A 65 -11.32 -0.86 -1.09
CA LYS A 65 -10.88 0.19 -2.02
C LYS A 65 -9.53 0.76 -1.55
N PRO A 66 -8.45 0.58 -2.32
CA PRO A 66 -7.14 1.10 -1.97
C PRO A 66 -7.12 2.62 -2.24
N HIS A 67 -6.75 3.42 -1.24
CA HIS A 67 -6.56 4.86 -1.43
C HIS A 67 -5.29 5.12 -2.27
N PRO A 68 -5.36 5.92 -3.36
CA PRO A 68 -4.32 5.99 -4.39
C PRO A 68 -2.95 6.52 -3.93
N LEU A 69 -2.90 7.20 -2.78
CA LEU A 69 -1.68 7.84 -2.26
C LEU A 69 -1.26 7.36 -0.86
N VAL A 70 -2.15 6.67 -0.14
CA VAL A 70 -1.98 6.37 1.28
C VAL A 70 -2.52 4.97 1.53
N LYS A 71 -1.62 3.99 1.74
CA LYS A 71 -2.03 2.59 2.01
C LYS A 71 -2.48 2.34 3.46
N LEU A 72 -2.26 3.31 4.35
CA LEU A 72 -2.68 3.27 5.75
C LEU A 72 -3.20 4.64 6.14
N GLU A 73 -4.51 4.73 6.28
CA GLU A 73 -5.16 5.91 6.84
C GLU A 73 -5.25 5.81 8.36
N LEU A 74 -5.45 6.94 9.03
CA LEU A 74 -5.67 6.94 10.49
C LEU A 74 -6.94 6.16 10.86
N SER A 75 -7.95 6.15 9.98
CA SER A 75 -9.18 5.38 10.09
C SER A 75 -8.95 3.86 10.12
N ASP A 76 -7.84 3.35 9.56
CA ASP A 76 -7.48 1.93 9.60
C ASP A 76 -6.97 1.48 10.98
N THR A 77 -6.61 2.43 11.84
CA THR A 77 -5.96 2.17 13.12
C THR A 77 -6.75 1.21 14.03
N PRO A 78 -8.06 1.40 14.27
CA PRO A 78 -8.82 0.50 15.15
C PRO A 78 -8.83 -0.95 14.62
N LEU A 79 -8.96 -1.13 13.31
CA LEU A 79 -8.95 -2.44 12.67
C LEU A 79 -7.57 -3.12 12.80
N ILE A 80 -6.49 -2.38 12.58
CA ILE A 80 -5.11 -2.89 12.72
C ILE A 80 -4.85 -3.32 14.16
N ILE A 81 -5.23 -2.50 15.14
CA ILE A 81 -5.06 -2.81 16.57
C ILE A 81 -5.91 -4.03 16.94
N GLY A 82 -7.16 -4.11 16.48
CA GLY A 82 -8.03 -5.27 16.72
C GLY A 82 -7.47 -6.58 16.14
N LEU A 83 -6.94 -6.56 14.92
CA LEU A 83 -6.31 -7.73 14.32
C LEU A 83 -5.07 -8.19 15.10
N LEU A 84 -4.24 -7.26 15.56
CA LEU A 84 -3.09 -7.59 16.42
C LEU A 84 -3.54 -8.18 17.77
N ALA A 85 -4.59 -7.62 18.39
CA ALA A 85 -5.15 -8.12 19.64
C ALA A 85 -5.76 -9.53 19.50
N SER A 86 -6.30 -9.86 18.32
CA SER A 86 -6.78 -11.21 17.99
C SER A 86 -5.68 -12.25 17.75
N GLY A 87 -4.40 -11.86 17.91
CA GLY A 87 -3.25 -12.76 17.81
C GLY A 87 -2.56 -12.79 16.43
N LEU A 88 -2.98 -11.96 15.46
CA LEU A 88 -2.27 -11.90 14.18
C LEU A 88 -0.89 -11.25 14.35
N SER A 89 0.11 -11.83 13.69
CA SER A 89 1.45 -11.24 13.67
C SER A 89 1.45 -9.92 12.88
N GLN A 90 2.36 -8.99 13.24
CA GLN A 90 2.57 -7.76 12.46
C GLN A 90 2.88 -8.03 10.98
N ARG A 91 3.52 -9.17 10.67
CA ARG A 91 3.80 -9.56 9.28
C ARG A 91 2.52 -9.93 8.54
N SER A 92 1.64 -10.71 9.18
CA SER A 92 0.36 -11.11 8.61
C SER A 92 -0.55 -9.89 8.38
N VAL A 93 -0.59 -8.97 9.35
CA VAL A 93 -1.33 -7.71 9.19
C VAL A 93 -0.72 -6.85 8.08
N ALA A 94 0.60 -6.66 8.07
CA ALA A 94 1.28 -5.90 7.03
C ALA A 94 0.99 -6.42 5.61
N ASN A 95 0.93 -7.74 5.43
CA ASN A 95 0.54 -8.36 4.17
C ASN A 95 -0.92 -8.08 3.79
N LYS A 96 -1.84 -8.06 4.76
CA LYS A 96 -3.27 -7.75 4.51
C LYS A 96 -3.46 -6.31 4.03
N PHE A 97 -2.70 -5.38 4.60
CA PHE A 97 -2.74 -3.95 4.27
C PHE A 97 -1.73 -3.56 3.17
N ASP A 98 -0.99 -4.52 2.59
CA ASP A 98 0.07 -4.32 1.60
C ASP A 98 1.05 -3.19 1.94
N VAL A 99 1.49 -3.23 3.18
CA VAL A 99 2.47 -2.33 3.72
C VAL A 99 3.64 -3.11 4.27
N THR A 100 4.74 -2.42 4.51
CA THR A 100 5.87 -3.04 5.19
C THR A 100 5.52 -3.30 6.66
N ARG A 101 6.11 -4.35 7.26
CA ARG A 101 6.05 -4.56 8.73
C ARG A 101 6.44 -3.31 9.51
N GLY A 102 7.40 -2.53 8.99
CA GLY A 102 7.82 -1.27 9.58
C GLY A 102 6.75 -0.17 9.56
N ALA A 103 5.84 -0.17 8.58
CA ALA A 103 4.71 0.74 8.55
C ALA A 103 3.71 0.43 9.67
N ILE A 104 3.33 -0.85 9.84
CA ILE A 104 2.49 -1.30 10.97
C ILE A 104 3.15 -0.95 12.31
N ARG A 105 4.45 -1.23 12.47
CA ARG A 105 5.19 -0.89 13.69
C ARG A 105 5.15 0.61 14.01
N ARG A 106 5.37 1.47 13.01
CA ARG A 106 5.33 2.94 13.19
C ARG A 106 3.94 3.42 13.58
N LEU A 107 2.89 2.86 12.98
CA LEU A 107 1.51 3.17 13.34
C LEU A 107 1.22 2.78 14.79
N VAL A 108 1.57 1.55 15.20
CA VAL A 108 1.39 1.08 16.59
C VAL A 108 2.16 1.97 17.58
N ASN A 109 3.40 2.34 17.29
CA ASN A 109 4.19 3.21 18.17
C ASN A 109 3.57 4.60 18.31
N ARG A 110 3.04 5.17 17.21
CA ARG A 110 2.36 6.47 17.23
C ARG A 110 1.12 6.42 18.13
N VAL A 111 0.30 5.37 18.01
CA VAL A 111 -0.89 5.16 18.86
C VAL A 111 -0.49 5.07 20.33
N LYS A 112 0.53 4.28 20.67
CA LYS A 112 1.03 4.16 22.04
C LYS A 112 1.49 5.51 22.61
N GLN A 113 2.21 6.30 21.81
CA GLN A 113 2.66 7.63 22.22
C GLN A 113 1.48 8.57 22.45
N GLN A 114 0.46 8.56 21.59
CA GLN A 114 -0.75 9.38 21.78
C GLN A 114 -1.53 9.00 23.05
N HIS A 115 -1.60 7.70 23.38
CA HIS A 115 -2.19 7.24 24.64
C HIS A 115 -1.36 7.60 25.88
N THR A 116 -0.06 7.87 25.73
CA THR A 116 0.81 8.25 26.86
C THR A 116 0.75 9.75 27.17
N VAL A 117 0.22 10.58 26.25
CA VAL A 117 0.23 12.06 26.34
C VAL A 117 -1.11 12.65 26.79
N LEU A 118 -2.11 11.82 27.14
CA LEU A 118 -3.28 12.27 27.88
C LEU A 118 -3.12 11.92 29.37
N PRO A 119 -2.40 12.72 30.17
CA PRO A 119 -2.63 12.70 31.61
C PRO A 119 -4.03 13.26 31.88
N GLU A 120 -4.71 12.62 32.82
CA GLU A 120 -6.03 12.98 33.34
C GLU A 120 -6.22 14.50 33.45
N VAL A 121 -7.14 15.06 32.66
CA VAL A 121 -7.76 16.33 33.03
C VAL A 121 -8.83 15.97 34.07
N ARG A 122 -8.45 16.11 35.34
CA ARG A 122 -9.37 16.18 36.48
C ARG A 122 -10.22 17.44 36.40
#